data_AF-H0Q1B7-F1
#
_entry.id   AF-H0Q1B7-F1
#
_cell.length_a   1.000
_cell.length_b   1.000
_cell.length_c   1.000
_cell.angle_alpha   90.00
_cell.angle_beta   90.00
_cell.angle_gamma   90.00
#
_symmetry.space_group_name_H-M   'P 1'
#
loop_
_entity.id
_entity.type
_entity.pdbx_description
1 polymer ?
#
loop_
_entity_poly.entity_id
_entity_poly.type
_entity_poly.pdbx_seq_one_letter_code
_entity_poly.pdbx_strand_id
1 'polypeptide(L)'
;MTSNPMTAKPRKQPALRFKSGDDVSELRKKLGLNQTEFWNKLSVTQSGGSRYESGRSIPGPVRLLLHLTYGTEKQAGDLLDWLRQKE
;
A
#
# COMPACT_ATOMS: atom_id res chain seq x y z
N MET A 1 12.75 -10.80 -34.99
CA MET A 1 13.45 -10.35 -33.76
C MET A 1 12.40 -10.06 -32.71
N THR A 2 11.92 -11.08 -32.02
CA THR A 2 11.03 -10.95 -30.86
C THR A 2 11.83 -11.37 -29.65
N SER A 3 12.32 -10.40 -28.89
CA SER A 3 12.99 -10.68 -27.61
C SER A 3 11.94 -11.24 -26.64
N ASN A 4 12.14 -12.50 -26.27
CA ASN A 4 11.34 -13.19 -25.26
C ASN A 4 11.69 -12.64 -23.87
N PRO A 5 10.78 -11.99 -23.12
CA PRO A 5 11.10 -11.46 -21.80
C PRO A 5 10.92 -12.55 -20.72
N MET A 6 11.65 -13.66 -20.83
CA MET A 6 11.56 -14.79 -19.87
C MET A 6 12.85 -15.00 -19.06
N THR A 7 13.67 -13.96 -18.86
CA THR A 7 14.90 -14.06 -18.04
C THR A 7 15.01 -12.98 -16.96
N ALA A 8 13.90 -12.41 -16.51
CA ALA A 8 13.93 -11.55 -15.32
C ALA A 8 13.96 -12.43 -14.05
N LYS A 9 15.03 -12.34 -13.25
CA LYS A 9 15.11 -12.95 -11.91
C LYS A 9 13.88 -12.56 -11.08
N PRO A 10 13.34 -13.46 -10.22
CA PRO A 10 12.18 -13.12 -9.39
C PRO A 10 12.50 -11.90 -8.54
N ARG A 11 11.73 -10.82 -8.74
CA ARG A 11 11.92 -9.59 -7.96
C ARG A 11 11.57 -9.87 -6.50
N LYS A 12 12.45 -9.49 -5.57
CA LYS A 12 12.16 -9.58 -4.13
C LYS A 12 10.96 -8.70 -3.80
N GLN A 13 10.10 -9.14 -2.88
CA GLN A 13 8.97 -8.33 -2.43
C GLN A 13 9.47 -6.98 -1.91
N PRO A 14 8.93 -5.84 -2.42
CA PRO A 14 9.27 -4.53 -1.91
C PRO A 14 8.87 -4.37 -0.43
N ALA A 15 9.70 -3.66 0.33
CA ALA A 15 9.43 -3.43 1.74
C ALA A 15 8.18 -2.56 1.92
N LEU A 16 7.17 -3.10 2.60
CA LEU A 16 5.98 -2.34 2.93
C LEU A 16 6.29 -1.40 4.13
N ARG A 17 6.52 -0.12 3.86
CA ARG A 17 6.52 1.01 4.80
C ARG A 17 5.38 1.02 5.84
N PHE A 18 4.11 0.94 5.43
CA PHE A 18 2.96 0.99 6.34
C PHE A 18 2.65 -0.41 6.90
N LYS A 19 3.11 -0.70 8.11
CA LYS A 19 2.97 -2.02 8.74
C LYS A 19 1.92 -2.05 9.84
N SER A 20 1.74 -0.92 10.52
CA SER A 20 0.86 -0.75 11.67
C SER A 20 -0.19 0.34 11.46
N GLY A 21 -1.20 0.36 12.32
CA GLY A 21 -2.17 1.47 12.40
C GLY A 21 -1.52 2.80 12.72
N ASP A 22 -0.49 2.79 13.58
CA ASP A 22 0.23 3.99 14.00
C ASP A 22 0.97 4.64 12.82
N ASP A 23 1.67 3.84 11.99
CA ASP A 23 2.33 4.33 10.77
C ASP A 23 1.35 5.05 9.84
N VAL A 24 0.14 4.51 9.71
CA VAL A 24 -0.91 5.04 8.84
C VAL A 24 -1.53 6.30 9.45
N SER A 25 -1.78 6.31 10.76
CA SER A 25 -2.28 7.48 11.48
C SER A 25 -1.30 8.65 11.42
N GLU A 26 -0.01 8.39 11.58
CA GLU A 26 1.05 9.40 11.40
C GLU A 26 1.08 9.97 9.99
N LEU A 27 1.02 9.12 8.96
CA LEU A 27 0.94 9.58 7.58
C LEU A 27 -0.29 10.46 7.36
N ARG A 28 -1.47 10.00 7.80
CA ARG A 28 -2.72 10.74 7.66
C ARG A 28 -2.62 12.14 8.30
N LYS A 29 -2.09 12.20 9.53
CA LYS A 29 -1.87 13.46 10.26
C LYS A 29 -0.90 14.38 9.52
N LYS A 30 0.21 13.84 8.99
CA LYS A 30 1.18 14.61 8.17
C LYS A 30 0.56 15.20 6.90
N LEU A 31 -0.42 14.51 6.31
CA LEU A 31 -1.18 14.99 5.16
C LEU A 31 -2.31 15.98 5.53
N GLY A 32 -2.57 16.21 6.82
CA GLY A 32 -3.65 17.10 7.27
C GLY A 32 -5.07 16.58 7.00
N LEU A 33 -5.23 15.27 6.79
CA LEU A 33 -6.52 14.66 6.42
C LEU A 33 -7.26 14.08 7.62
N ASN A 34 -8.59 14.14 7.59
CA ASN A 34 -9.43 13.38 8.51
C ASN A 34 -9.52 11.90 8.09
N GLN A 35 -10.10 11.06 8.95
CA GLN A 35 -10.20 9.62 8.69
C GLN A 35 -11.03 9.32 7.42
N THR A 36 -12.16 9.98 7.23
CA THR A 36 -13.00 9.79 6.04
C THR A 36 -12.24 10.11 4.76
N GLU A 37 -11.60 11.29 4.69
CA GLU A 37 -10.86 11.75 3.51
C GLU A 37 -9.70 10.83 3.14
N PHE A 38 -8.98 10.34 4.16
CA PHE A 38 -7.86 9.44 3.96
C PHE A 38 -8.33 8.06 3.51
N TRP A 39 -9.21 7.42 4.28
CA TRP A 39 -9.61 6.03 4.05
C TRP A 39 -10.49 5.86 2.80
N ASN A 40 -11.26 6.89 2.41
CA ASN A 40 -12.06 6.84 1.18
C ASN A 40 -11.21 6.65 -0.09
N LYS A 41 -9.96 7.15 -0.14
CA LYS A 41 -9.07 6.93 -1.30
C LYS A 41 -8.72 5.46 -1.52
N LEU A 42 -8.84 4.65 -0.47
CA LEU A 42 -8.57 3.21 -0.47
C LEU A 42 -9.87 2.37 -0.51
N SER A 43 -11.02 3.02 -0.73
CA SER A 43 -12.35 2.40 -0.63
C SER A 43 -12.62 1.74 0.74
N VAL A 44 -12.04 2.29 1.81
CA VAL A 44 -12.26 1.85 3.19
C VAL A 44 -13.19 2.85 3.88
N THR A 45 -14.20 2.36 4.61
CA THR A 45 -15.09 3.22 5.39
C THR A 45 -14.36 3.90 6.55
N GLN A 46 -14.82 5.08 6.99
CA GLN A 46 -14.24 5.79 8.13
C GLN A 46 -14.17 4.91 9.39
N SER A 47 -15.24 4.16 9.71
CA SER A 47 -15.27 3.27 10.87
C SER A 47 -14.31 2.09 10.74
N GLY A 48 -14.07 1.59 9.52
CA GLY A 48 -13.05 0.60 9.24
C GLY A 48 -11.64 1.15 9.48
N GLY A 49 -11.36 2.32 8.92
CA GLY A 49 -10.10 3.04 9.09
C GLY A 49 -9.78 3.38 10.54
N SER A 50 -10.77 3.84 11.30
CA SER A 50 -10.63 4.13 12.73
C SER A 50 -10.18 2.92 13.54
N ARG A 51 -10.73 1.73 13.25
CA ARG A 51 -10.30 0.47 13.89
C ARG A 51 -8.86 0.14 13.55
N TYR A 52 -8.46 0.33 12.29
CA TYR A 52 -7.08 0.10 11.87
C TYR A 52 -6.09 1.01 12.61
N GLU A 53 -6.40 2.31 12.68
CA GLU A 53 -5.57 3.27 13.43
C GLU A 53 -5.54 3.00 14.95
N SER A 54 -6.52 2.28 15.49
CA SER A 54 -6.62 1.96 16.92
C SER A 54 -6.06 0.56 17.27
N GLY A 55 -5.24 -0.02 16.39
CA GLY A 55 -4.52 -1.28 16.67
C GLY A 55 -5.14 -2.55 16.07
N ARG A 56 -6.25 -2.46 15.34
CA ARG A 56 -6.73 -3.62 14.57
C ARG A 56 -5.76 -3.90 13.42
N SER A 57 -5.45 -5.18 13.21
CA SER A 57 -4.62 -5.61 12.07
C SER A 57 -5.22 -5.17 10.73
N ILE A 58 -4.40 -4.51 9.92
CA ILE A 58 -4.77 -4.04 8.58
C ILE A 58 -4.72 -5.23 7.61
N PRO A 59 -5.82 -5.52 6.86
CA PRO A 59 -5.81 -6.58 5.87
C PRO A 59 -4.70 -6.43 4.83
N GLY A 60 -4.18 -7.56 4.35
CA GLY A 60 -3.13 -7.59 3.32
C GLY A 60 -3.42 -6.70 2.10
N PRO A 61 -4.59 -6.80 1.46
CA PRO A 61 -4.95 -5.95 0.33
C PRO A 61 -4.94 -4.46 0.65
N VAL A 62 -5.42 -4.06 1.83
CA VAL A 62 -5.44 -2.65 2.25
C VAL A 62 -4.02 -2.12 2.43
N ARG A 63 -3.09 -2.95 2.96
CA ARG A 63 -1.67 -2.58 3.03
C ARG A 63 -1.06 -2.36 1.64
N LEU A 64 -1.40 -3.19 0.65
CA LEU A 64 -0.93 -2.98 -0.72
C LEU A 64 -1.46 -1.66 -1.30
N LEU A 65 -2.76 -1.38 -1.12
CA LEU A 65 -3.35 -0.13 -1.57
C LEU A 65 -2.73 1.10 -0.90
N LEU A 66 -2.45 1.04 0.41
CA LEU A 66 -1.75 2.12 1.10
C LEU A 66 -0.43 2.50 0.41
N HIS A 67 0.34 1.51 -0.05
CA HIS A 67 1.59 1.73 -0.77
C HIS A 67 1.40 2.23 -2.19
N LEU A 68 0.41 1.70 -2.90
CA LEU A 68 0.10 2.15 -4.26
C LEU A 68 -0.46 3.58 -4.28
N THR A 69 -1.18 3.99 -3.24
CA THR A 69 -1.85 5.30 -3.17
C THR A 69 -0.98 6.40 -2.53
N TYR A 70 -0.16 6.06 -1.53
CA TYR A 70 0.60 7.06 -0.75
C TYR A 70 2.12 6.86 -0.76
N GLY A 71 2.62 5.79 -1.40
CA GLY A 71 4.04 5.64 -1.67
C GLY A 71 4.54 6.64 -2.71
N THR A 72 5.86 6.71 -2.89
CA THR A 72 6.40 7.43 -4.06
C THR A 72 6.10 6.65 -5.34
N GLU A 73 6.11 7.33 -6.50
CA GLU A 73 5.92 6.68 -7.81
C GLU A 73 6.83 5.47 -8.01
N LYS A 74 8.11 5.58 -7.60
CA LYS A 74 9.05 4.46 -7.64
C LYS A 74 8.60 3.29 -6.76
N GLN A 75 8.16 3.57 -5.52
CA GLN A 75 7.69 2.53 -4.62
C GLN A 75 6.42 1.84 -5.14
N ALA A 76 5.49 2.61 -5.70
CA ALA A 76 4.27 2.10 -6.31
C ALA A 76 4.59 1.24 -7.55
N GLY A 77 5.48 1.72 -8.42
CA GLY A 77 5.95 0.98 -9.60
C GLY A 77 6.65 -0.33 -9.25
N ASP A 78 7.59 -0.31 -8.30
CA ASP A 78 8.29 -1.51 -7.84
C ASP A 78 7.31 -2.54 -7.26
N LEU A 79 6.30 -2.09 -6.50
CA LEU A 79 5.26 -2.95 -5.95
C LEU A 79 4.33 -3.52 -7.03
N LEU A 80 3.90 -2.71 -7.98
CA LEU A 80 3.04 -3.13 -9.08
C LEU A 80 3.74 -4.17 -9.96
N ASP A 81 5.00 -3.95 -10.30
CA ASP A 81 5.80 -4.89 -11.07
C ASP A 81 5.97 -6.23 -10.33
N TRP A 82 6.18 -6.18 -9.01
CA TRP A 82 6.24 -7.38 -8.19
C TRP A 82 4.90 -8.13 -8.15
N LEU A 83 3.78 -7.42 -7.96
CA LEU A 83 2.44 -8.03 -7.92
C LEU A 83 2.08 -8.73 -9.23
N ARG A 84 2.51 -8.20 -10.39
CA ARG A 84 2.27 -8.80 -11.71
C ARG A 84 3.08 -10.08 -11.97
N GLN A 85 4.21 -10.23 -11.29
CA GLN A 85 5.08 -11.41 -11.38
C GLN A 85 4.76 -12.46 -10.32
N LYS A 86 3.92 -12.12 -9.35
CA LYS A 86 3.56 -12.97 -8.23
C LYS A 86 2.51 -13.97 -8.70
N GLU A 87 2.94 -15.21 -8.92
CA GLU A 87 2.06 -16.38 -9.12
C GLU A 87 1.37 -16.79 -7.81
#